data_AF-A0A8T6SNF0-F1
#
_entry.id   AF-A0A8T6SNF0-F1
#
_cell.length_a   1.000
_cell.length_b   1.000
_cell.length_c   1.000
_cell.angle_alpha   90.00
_cell.angle_beta   90.00
_cell.angle_gamma   90.00
#
_symmetry.space_group_name_H-M   'P 1'
#
loop_
_entity.id
_entity.type
_entity.pdbx_description
1 polymer ?
#
loop_
_entity_poly.entity_id
_entity_poly.type
_entity_poly.pdbx_seq_one_letter_code
_entity_poly.pdbx_strand_id
1 'polypeptide(L)'
;MSADEKDYSEYINHLSNMGNMYSFLSGFMFTAITVLITQLPDPNRMMAQFVLFFMAGILDMFILYMGSFYQKVLYFCKKVPPYSEKKTVFNLLSDISVLLGVGVSTVLLFLLWNLIYLALAQLIALGIASIAAYRSVFKPYYQRQQ
;
A
#
# COMPACT_ATOMS: atom_id res chain seq x y z
N MET A 1 11.40 30.28 12.69
CA MET A 1 11.57 29.05 13.51
C MET A 1 12.26 29.46 14.80
N SER A 2 11.63 29.19 15.95
CA SER A 2 12.25 29.42 17.26
C SER A 2 13.41 28.43 17.46
N ALA A 3 14.41 28.82 18.24
CA ALA A 3 15.65 28.04 18.43
C ALA A 3 15.43 26.64 19.06
N ASP A 4 14.24 26.36 19.61
CA ASP A 4 13.87 25.09 20.23
C ASP A 4 13.13 24.11 19.30
N GLU A 5 12.78 24.52 18.08
CA GLU A 5 12.07 23.66 17.15
C GLU A 5 13.05 22.66 16.52
N LYS A 6 12.96 21.38 16.93
CA LYS A 6 13.80 20.32 16.35
C LYS A 6 13.55 20.26 14.85
N ASP A 7 14.61 20.53 14.10
CA ASP A 7 14.56 20.48 12.64
C ASP A 7 14.35 19.04 12.15
N TYR A 8 13.13 18.74 11.74
CA TYR A 8 12.71 17.48 11.11
C TYR A 8 12.49 17.63 9.60
N SER A 9 12.95 18.74 9.00
CA SER A 9 12.68 19.05 7.58
C SER A 9 13.17 17.94 6.64
N GLU A 10 14.35 17.37 6.87
CA GLU A 10 14.88 16.25 6.09
C GLU A 10 13.96 15.02 6.14
N TYR A 11 13.49 14.66 7.34
CA TYR A 11 12.56 13.54 7.55
C TYR A 11 11.23 13.79 6.85
N ILE A 12 10.64 14.98 7.05
CA ILE A 12 9.35 15.35 6.45
C ILE A 12 9.44 15.38 4.92
N ASN A 13 10.51 15.98 4.37
CA ASN A 13 10.73 16.04 2.93
C ASN A 13 10.92 14.66 2.32
N HIS A 14 11.67 13.78 3.00
CA HIS A 14 11.84 12.40 2.54
C HIS A 14 10.49 11.66 2.52
N LEU A 15 9.74 11.73 3.63
CA LEU A 15 8.42 11.10 3.76
C LEU A 15 7.43 11.61 2.72
N SER A 16 7.43 12.92 2.47
CA SER A 16 6.57 13.57 1.48
C SER A 16 6.92 13.13 0.06
N ASN A 17 8.21 13.11 -0.30
CA ASN A 17 8.65 12.63 -1.60
C ASN A 17 8.28 11.17 -1.84
N MET A 18 8.47 10.33 -0.82
CA MET A 18 8.06 8.93 -0.86
C MET A 18 6.54 8.80 -1.04
N GLY A 19 5.76 9.47 -0.20
CA GLY A 19 4.30 9.47 -0.28
C GLY A 19 3.79 9.93 -1.64
N ASN A 20 4.35 11.00 -2.20
CA ASN A 20 3.99 11.51 -3.52
C ASN A 20 4.26 10.48 -4.63
N MET A 21 5.43 9.85 -4.61
CA MET A 21 5.76 8.77 -5.55
C MET A 21 4.76 7.61 -5.44
N TYR A 22 4.32 7.26 -4.23
CA TYR A 22 3.37 6.17 -4.01
C TYR A 22 1.97 6.51 -4.50
N SER A 23 1.48 7.70 -4.15
CA SER A 23 0.18 8.18 -4.60
C SER A 23 0.13 8.25 -6.13
N PHE A 24 1.21 8.71 -6.76
CA PHE A 24 1.30 8.74 -8.21
C PHE A 24 1.26 7.33 -8.83
N LEU A 25 2.13 6.42 -8.40
CA LEU A 25 2.18 5.08 -9.01
C LEU A 25 0.93 4.26 -8.72
N SER A 26 0.40 4.33 -7.50
CA SER A 26 -0.84 3.62 -7.15
C SER A 26 -2.04 4.15 -7.93
N GLY A 27 -2.17 5.47 -8.07
CA GLY A 27 -3.19 6.10 -8.91
C GLY A 27 -3.04 5.74 -10.39
N PHE A 28 -1.82 5.74 -10.92
CA PHE A 28 -1.53 5.32 -12.29
C PHE A 28 -1.93 3.86 -12.53
N MET A 29 -1.49 2.94 -11.67
CA MET A 29 -1.79 1.51 -11.79
C MET A 29 -3.29 1.23 -11.65
N PHE A 30 -3.96 1.86 -10.69
CA PHE A 30 -5.40 1.72 -10.51
C PHE A 30 -6.17 2.22 -11.74
N THR A 31 -5.74 3.36 -12.31
CA THR A 31 -6.32 3.90 -13.55
C THR A 31 -6.06 2.96 -14.72
N ALA A 32 -4.85 2.42 -14.86
CA ALA A 32 -4.52 1.47 -15.92
C ALA A 32 -5.39 0.21 -15.84
N ILE A 33 -5.58 -0.36 -14.64
CA ILE A 33 -6.49 -1.50 -14.41
C ILE A 33 -7.93 -1.12 -14.82
N THR A 34 -8.40 0.06 -14.40
CA THR A 34 -9.75 0.55 -14.74
C THR A 34 -9.93 0.72 -16.25
N VAL A 35 -8.94 1.29 -16.94
CA VAL A 35 -8.95 1.43 -18.40
C VAL A 35 -8.97 0.07 -19.08
N LEU A 36 -8.17 -0.88 -18.63
CA LEU A 36 -8.19 -2.24 -19.18
C LEU A 36 -9.57 -2.86 -19.05
N ILE A 37 -10.18 -2.84 -17.86
CA ILE A 37 -11.52 -3.41 -17.64
C ILE A 37 -12.56 -2.75 -18.56
N THR A 38 -12.53 -1.43 -18.69
CA THR A 38 -13.54 -0.65 -19.42
C THR A 38 -13.39 -0.71 -20.94
N GLN A 39 -12.16 -0.88 -21.44
CA GLN A 39 -11.85 -0.85 -22.88
C GLN A 39 -11.62 -2.23 -23.48
N LEU A 40 -11.44 -3.27 -22.66
CA LEU A 40 -11.32 -4.64 -23.17
C LEU A 40 -12.65 -5.07 -23.81
N PRO A 41 -12.64 -5.57 -25.07
CA PRO A 41 -13.86 -6.00 -25.75
C PRO A 41 -14.60 -7.12 -25.01
N ASP A 42 -13.86 -7.97 -24.31
CA ASP A 42 -14.38 -9.02 -23.44
C ASP A 42 -13.46 -9.23 -22.22
N PRO A 43 -13.77 -8.59 -21.07
CA PRO A 43 -13.00 -8.76 -19.84
C PRO A 43 -13.23 -10.13 -19.17
N ASN A 44 -14.25 -10.89 -19.58
CA ASN A 44 -14.49 -12.25 -19.07
C ASN A 44 -13.56 -13.28 -19.68
N ARG A 45 -12.94 -12.97 -20.82
CA ARG A 45 -11.97 -13.86 -21.47
C ARG A 45 -10.84 -14.20 -20.50
N MET A 46 -10.46 -15.47 -20.45
CA MET A 46 -9.45 -15.98 -19.51
C MET A 46 -8.13 -15.19 -19.54
N MET A 47 -7.65 -14.81 -20.74
CA MET A 47 -6.43 -14.02 -20.88
C MET A 47 -6.58 -12.61 -20.29
N ALA A 48 -7.74 -11.97 -20.48
CA ALA A 48 -8.03 -10.66 -19.91
C ALA A 48 -8.02 -10.73 -18.37
N GLN A 49 -8.69 -11.72 -17.79
CA GLN A 49 -8.69 -11.92 -16.34
C GLN A 49 -7.28 -12.19 -15.80
N PHE A 50 -6.46 -12.97 -16.51
CA PHE A 50 -5.07 -13.21 -16.11
C PHE A 50 -4.23 -11.92 -16.10
N VAL A 51 -4.36 -11.08 -17.13
CA VAL A 51 -3.65 -9.78 -17.18
C VAL A 51 -4.13 -8.86 -16.07
N LEU A 52 -5.44 -8.79 -15.83
CA LEU A 52 -6.01 -7.96 -14.76
C LEU A 52 -5.55 -8.43 -13.38
N PHE A 53 -5.52 -9.75 -13.16
CA PHE A 53 -4.99 -10.35 -11.93
C PHE A 53 -3.50 -10.02 -11.74
N PHE A 54 -2.70 -10.18 -12.79
CA PHE A 54 -1.28 -9.89 -12.76
C PHE A 54 -1.01 -8.41 -12.43
N MET A 55 -1.74 -7.49 -13.07
CA MET A 55 -1.61 -6.05 -12.83
C MET A 55 -2.01 -5.69 -11.39
N ALA A 56 -3.10 -6.27 -10.88
CA ALA A 56 -3.53 -6.06 -9.50
C ALA A 56 -2.51 -6.64 -8.50
N GLY A 57 -1.95 -7.82 -8.77
CA GLY A 57 -0.89 -8.42 -7.97
C GLY A 57 0.40 -7.58 -7.95
N ILE A 58 0.80 -6.96 -9.06
CA ILE A 58 1.92 -6.01 -9.08
C ILE A 58 1.63 -4.82 -8.18
N LEU A 59 0.41 -4.26 -8.26
CA LEU A 59 0.01 -3.13 -7.43
C LEU A 59 0.05 -3.50 -5.93
N ASP A 60 -0.48 -4.66 -5.56
CA ASP A 60 -0.41 -5.15 -4.18
C ASP A 60 1.03 -5.31 -3.70
N MET A 61 1.88 -5.98 -4.48
CA MET A 61 3.29 -6.16 -4.15
C MET A 61 4.01 -4.82 -3.99
N PHE A 62 3.74 -3.86 -4.87
CA PHE A 62 4.30 -2.51 -4.76
C PHE A 62 3.92 -1.85 -3.43
N ILE A 63 2.64 -1.87 -3.06
CA ILE A 63 2.15 -1.29 -1.80
C ILE A 63 2.85 -1.94 -0.59
N LEU A 64 3.00 -3.26 -0.60
CA LEU A 64 3.66 -4.00 0.46
C LEU A 64 5.14 -3.62 0.61
N TYR A 65 5.87 -3.57 -0.51
CA TYR A 65 7.27 -3.17 -0.52
C TYR A 65 7.44 -1.74 -0.02
N MET A 66 6.52 -0.84 -0.41
CA MET A 66 6.56 0.53 0.07
C MET A 66 6.30 0.64 1.57
N GLY A 67 5.31 -0.11 2.10
CA GLY A 67 5.08 -0.19 3.54
C GLY A 67 6.33 -0.64 4.31
N SER A 68 7.08 -1.62 3.78
CA SER A 68 8.36 -2.04 4.37
C SER A 68 9.42 -0.94 4.32
N PHE A 69 9.49 -0.20 3.22
CA PHE A 69 10.48 0.87 3.05
C PHE A 69 10.21 2.07 3.95
N TYR A 70 8.94 2.44 4.11
CA TYR A 70 8.51 3.53 4.99
C TYR A 70 8.98 3.33 6.43
N GLN A 71 8.92 2.08 6.93
CA GLN A 71 9.41 1.75 8.28
C GLN A 71 10.94 1.86 8.41
N LYS A 72 11.69 1.74 7.29
CA LYS A 72 13.15 1.85 7.29
C LYS A 72 13.66 3.29 7.23
N VAL A 73 12.81 4.27 6.91
CA VAL A 73 13.16 5.71 6.88
C VAL A 73 13.77 6.18 8.21
N LEU A 74 13.37 5.55 9.31
CA LEU A 74 13.88 5.81 10.66
C LEU A 74 15.39 5.59 10.79
N TYR A 75 15.98 4.75 9.94
CA TYR A 75 17.43 4.47 9.94
C TYR A 75 18.24 5.44 9.08
N PHE A 76 17.60 6.15 8.14
CA PHE A 76 18.30 7.02 7.19
C PHE A 76 18.29 8.50 7.60
N CYS A 77 17.35 8.92 8.44
CA CYS A 77 17.24 10.31 8.88
C CYS A 77 17.97 10.52 10.22
N LYS A 78 18.86 11.53 10.29
CA LYS A 78 19.60 11.87 11.53
C LYS A 78 18.69 12.36 12.66
N LYS A 79 17.61 13.06 12.30
CA LYS A 79 16.62 13.60 13.22
C LYS A 79 15.25 13.06 12.83
N VAL A 80 14.74 12.15 13.63
CA VAL A 80 13.39 11.60 13.49
C VAL A 80 12.59 12.07 14.69
N PRO A 81 11.35 12.54 14.52
CA PRO A 81 10.48 12.81 15.67
C PRO A 81 10.34 11.52 16.48
N PRO A 82 10.44 11.58 17.83
CA PRO A 82 10.18 10.40 18.64
C PRO A 82 8.78 9.91 18.28
N TYR A 83 8.71 8.73 17.66
CA TYR A 83 7.45 8.03 17.48
C TYR A 83 6.87 7.94 18.88
N SER A 84 5.75 8.64 19.13
CA SER A 84 5.18 8.75 20.48
C SER A 84 5.22 7.36 21.12
N GLU A 85 5.82 7.23 22.30
CA GLU A 85 6.09 5.93 22.95
C GLU A 85 4.84 5.04 23.02
N LYS A 86 3.66 5.65 22.92
CA LYS A 86 2.41 4.99 22.56
C LYS A 86 2.13 5.18 21.07
N LYS A 87 2.37 4.16 20.25
CA LYS A 87 1.79 4.08 18.91
C LYS A 87 0.28 4.12 19.07
N THR A 88 -0.30 5.27 18.79
CA THR A 88 -1.74 5.48 18.92
C THR A 88 -2.44 4.55 17.95
N VAL A 89 -3.61 4.03 18.32
CA VAL A 89 -4.49 3.25 17.42
C VAL A 89 -4.61 3.90 16.04
N PHE A 90 -4.56 5.23 15.99
CA PHE A 90 -4.51 6.04 14.78
C PHE A 90 -3.39 5.66 13.78
N ASN A 91 -2.16 5.43 14.24
CA ASN A 91 -1.05 5.07 13.34
C ASN A 91 -1.25 3.68 12.75
N LEU A 92 -1.71 2.72 13.56
CA LEU A 92 -2.06 1.39 13.08
C LEU A 92 -3.23 1.46 12.09
N LEU A 93 -4.23 2.28 12.37
CA LEU A 93 -5.38 2.48 11.50
C LEU A 93 -4.97 3.09 10.16
N SER A 94 -4.01 4.04 10.18
CA SER A 94 -3.43 4.63 8.97
C SER A 94 -2.63 3.63 8.15
N ASP A 95 -1.84 2.77 8.79
CA ASP A 95 -1.08 1.73 8.08
C ASP A 95 -2.02 0.69 7.45
N ILE A 96 -3.07 0.29 8.18
CA ILE A 96 -4.11 -0.61 7.70
C ILE A 96 -4.94 0.04 6.58
N SER A 97 -5.24 1.34 6.67
CA SER A 97 -6.06 2.02 5.66
C SER A 97 -5.34 2.11 4.31
N VAL A 98 -4.02 2.20 4.29
CA VAL A 98 -3.24 2.16 3.04
C VAL A 98 -3.27 0.76 2.43
N LEU A 99 -3.08 -0.27 3.25
CA LEU A 99 -3.11 -1.68 2.83
C LEU A 99 -4.49 -2.08 2.27
N LEU A 100 -5.54 -1.74 3.02
CA LEU A 100 -6.91 -2.06 2.64
C LEU A 100 -7.42 -1.12 1.54
N GLY A 101 -7.04 0.15 1.56
CA GLY A 101 -7.59 1.17 0.66
C GLY A 101 -7.40 0.79 -0.80
N VAL A 102 -6.18 0.55 -1.24
CA VAL A 102 -5.91 0.27 -2.66
C VAL A 102 -6.19 -1.19 -3.02
N GLY A 103 -5.82 -2.15 -2.15
CA GLY A 103 -6.05 -3.57 -2.39
C GLY A 103 -7.54 -3.96 -2.39
N VAL A 104 -8.34 -3.42 -1.47
CA VAL A 104 -9.81 -3.68 -1.46
C VAL A 104 -10.47 -2.93 -2.61
N SER A 105 -9.98 -1.74 -2.99
CA SER A 105 -10.53 -1.01 -4.13
C SER A 105 -10.44 -1.78 -5.44
N THR A 106 -9.37 -2.55 -5.69
CA THR A 106 -9.27 -3.39 -6.90
C THR A 106 -10.24 -4.57 -6.86
N VAL A 107 -10.43 -5.20 -5.70
CA VAL A 107 -11.47 -6.25 -5.52
C VAL A 107 -12.86 -5.69 -5.79
N LEU A 108 -13.19 -4.52 -5.23
CA LEU A 108 -14.47 -3.85 -5.45
C LEU A 108 -14.67 -3.47 -6.92
N LEU A 109 -13.61 -3.01 -7.59
CA LEU A 109 -13.64 -2.70 -9.01
C LEU A 109 -13.96 -3.95 -9.86
N PHE A 110 -13.36 -5.09 -9.55
CA PHE A 110 -13.67 -6.35 -10.23
C PHE A 110 -15.11 -6.82 -9.97
N LEU A 111 -15.61 -6.68 -8.74
CA LEU A 111 -17.01 -7.00 -8.43
C LEU A 111 -17.99 -6.09 -9.17
N LEU A 112 -17.69 -4.79 -9.28
CA LEU A 112 -18.53 -3.83 -9.99
C LEU A 112 -18.68 -4.19 -11.48
N TRP A 113 -17.68 -4.83 -12.07
CA TRP A 113 -17.70 -5.32 -13.46
C TRP A 113 -18.10 -6.80 -13.60
N ASN A 114 -18.69 -7.40 -12.56
CA ASN A 114 -19.14 -8.79 -12.55
C ASN A 114 -18.03 -9.83 -12.80
N LEU A 115 -16.77 -9.48 -12.51
CA LEU A 115 -15.62 -10.38 -12.62
C LEU A 115 -15.43 -11.16 -11.31
N ILE A 116 -16.44 -11.95 -10.93
CA ILE A 116 -16.54 -12.55 -9.58
C ILE A 116 -15.34 -13.48 -9.28
N TYR A 117 -14.96 -14.35 -10.22
CA TYR A 117 -13.83 -15.27 -10.02
C TYR A 117 -12.52 -14.53 -9.82
N LEU A 118 -12.30 -13.48 -10.61
CA LEU A 118 -11.14 -12.62 -10.49
C LEU A 118 -11.13 -11.88 -9.14
N ALA A 119 -12.28 -11.35 -8.71
CA ALA A 119 -12.42 -10.69 -7.42
C ALA A 119 -12.12 -11.63 -6.25
N LEU A 120 -12.59 -12.88 -6.31
CA LEU A 120 -12.30 -13.90 -5.29
C LEU A 120 -10.81 -14.26 -5.27
N ALA A 121 -10.21 -14.49 -6.44
CA ALA A 121 -8.78 -14.77 -6.55
C ALA A 121 -7.95 -13.61 -5.99
N GLN A 122 -8.32 -12.38 -6.33
CA GLN A 122 -7.66 -11.17 -5.84
C GLN A 122 -7.83 -11.00 -4.32
N LEU A 123 -9.02 -11.27 -3.77
CA LEU A 123 -9.25 -11.21 -2.32
C LEU A 123 -8.38 -12.22 -1.56
N ILE A 124 -8.23 -13.44 -2.10
CA ILE A 124 -7.35 -14.47 -1.52
C ILE A 124 -5.89 -14.00 -1.58
N ALA A 125 -5.45 -13.51 -2.73
CA ALA A 125 -4.09 -13.00 -2.92
C ALA A 125 -3.79 -11.86 -1.95
N LEU A 126 -4.69 -10.88 -1.83
CA LEU A 126 -4.60 -9.77 -0.90
C LEU A 126 -4.57 -10.26 0.56
N GLY A 127 -5.37 -11.26 0.92
CA GLY A 127 -5.36 -11.86 2.25
C GLY A 127 -4.00 -12.50 2.60
N ILE A 128 -3.44 -13.29 1.68
CA ILE A 128 -2.12 -13.92 1.84
C ILE A 128 -1.04 -12.83 1.96
N ALA A 129 -1.06 -11.85 1.06
CA ALA A 129 -0.17 -10.71 1.05
C ALA A 129 -0.23 -9.94 2.37
N SER A 130 -1.42 -9.65 2.88
CA SER A 130 -1.64 -8.93 4.13
C SER A 130 -1.09 -9.70 5.34
N ILE A 131 -1.31 -11.01 5.41
CA ILE A 131 -0.75 -11.86 6.47
C ILE A 131 0.79 -11.87 6.40
N ALA A 132 1.35 -11.99 5.20
CA ALA A 132 2.80 -11.95 4.99
C ALA A 132 3.38 -10.59 5.40
N ALA A 133 2.72 -9.49 5.03
CA ALA A 133 3.09 -8.12 5.41
C ALA A 133 3.07 -7.93 6.92
N TYR A 134 2.00 -8.38 7.57
CA TYR A 134 1.87 -8.31 9.01
C TYR A 134 3.01 -9.07 9.71
N ARG A 135 3.34 -10.27 9.25
CA ARG A 135 4.40 -11.08 9.86
C ARG A 135 5.81 -10.57 9.60
N SER A 136 6.09 -10.06 8.41
CA SER A 136 7.45 -9.69 7.97
C SER A 136 7.81 -8.23 8.22
N VAL A 137 6.83 -7.32 8.16
CA VAL A 137 7.05 -5.87 8.29
C VAL A 137 6.57 -5.39 9.64
N PHE A 138 5.28 -5.56 9.93
CA PHE A 138 4.66 -4.94 11.10
C PHE A 138 5.08 -5.62 12.40
N LYS A 139 4.89 -6.93 12.54
CA LYS A 139 5.19 -7.68 13.77
C LYS A 139 6.62 -7.46 14.29
N PRO A 140 7.70 -7.63 13.50
CA PRO A 140 9.06 -7.39 14.02
C PRO A 140 9.30 -5.93 14.35
N TYR A 141 8.67 -5.00 13.62
CA TYR A 141 8.77 -3.57 13.93
C TYR A 141 8.08 -3.21 15.26
N TYR A 142 6.93 -3.83 15.56
CA TYR A 142 6.24 -3.65 16.84
C TYR A 142 6.96 -4.34 18.01
N GLN A 143 7.57 -5.51 17.79
CA GLN A 143 8.27 -6.26 18.85
C GLN A 143 9.66 -5.70 19.20
N ARG A 144 10.34 -5.00 18.28
CA ARG A 144 11.67 -4.38 18.56
C ARG A 144 11.60 -3.07 19.35
N GLN A 145 10.40 -2.52 19.57
CA GLN A 145 10.19 -1.27 20.31
C GLN A 145 9.55 -1.48 21.69
N GLN A 146 9.38 -2.73 22.13
CA GLN A 146 9.12 -3.11 23.51
C GLN A 146 10.44 -3.52 24.17
#